data_AF-A0A508T056-F1
#
_entry.id   AF-A0A508T056-F1
#
_cell.length_a   1.000
_cell.length_b   1.000
_cell.length_c   1.000
_cell.angle_alpha   90.00
_cell.angle_beta   90.00
_cell.angle_gamma   90.00
#
_symmetry.space_group_name_H-M   'P 1'
#
loop_
_entity.id
_entity.type
_entity.pdbx_description
1 polymer ?
#
loop_
_entity_poly.entity_id
_entity_poly.type
_entity_poly.pdbx_seq_one_letter_code
_entity_poly.pdbx_strand_id
1 'polypeptide(L)'
;MQPDTRYAKSGDVHIAYQVFGEGPLNVVFAPPGFTNVEHWWDEPEVSRWLLRLARYARVVMFDKRGTGLSDRVADFPGLDQRMDDLRAVMDATGMEQAALLGFSEGGTMSALFAATYPDRCRALVLCNAYPATTFTLTTLEESLGYIQLGWGSGGSVVKFARSRVNDTAFKRWWSKNERVSMSPAGAAAYARMNHLIDISDIVSTIRVPTLVIHRTDDKTVSLEGGRFFAAHIPGARYLELPGVDHLPFIGENAGEIADAIEEFLTGSRAPVAVDRVLATVLFTDIVASTEKAAALGDHRWRDLLDTHHAAIRRILSRFRGREIKTTGDGVLATFDGPARGVRCACAIADETRSLGIEVRAGLHTGECEMIGDDIGGIAVHIGARVAALAGAGEVLVSGTVKDLVAGSGLRFGDRGNQSLKGVPGDWRVFAVER
;
A
#
# COMPACT_ATOMS: atom_id res chain seq x y z
N MET A 1 0.77 12.68 -3.19
CA MET A 1 -0.17 13.75 -3.57
C MET A 1 -1.30 13.09 -4.33
N GLN A 2 -2.55 13.41 -4.01
CA GLN A 2 -3.72 12.83 -4.68
C GLN A 2 -3.83 13.38 -6.12
N PRO A 3 -4.20 12.56 -7.12
CA PRO A 3 -4.34 13.02 -8.50
C PRO A 3 -5.50 14.01 -8.69
N ASP A 4 -5.40 14.89 -9.68
CA ASP A 4 -6.47 15.84 -10.01
C ASP A 4 -7.66 15.13 -10.67
N THR A 5 -8.87 15.40 -10.16
CA THR A 5 -10.12 14.95 -10.77
C THR A 5 -10.45 15.78 -12.01
N ARG A 6 -10.74 15.10 -13.12
CA ARG A 6 -11.12 15.68 -14.42
C ARG A 6 -12.39 15.02 -14.93
N TYR A 7 -12.96 15.56 -16.01
CA TYR A 7 -14.21 15.08 -16.59
C TYR A 7 -14.07 14.81 -18.08
N ALA A 8 -14.58 13.66 -18.54
CA ALA A 8 -14.73 13.31 -19.95
C ALA A 8 -16.20 13.45 -20.34
N LYS A 9 -16.49 14.03 -21.50
CA LYS A 9 -17.86 14.14 -22.01
C LYS A 9 -18.25 12.86 -22.75
N SER A 10 -19.30 12.19 -22.29
CA SER A 10 -19.86 10.97 -22.89
C SER A 10 -21.33 11.20 -23.24
N GLY A 11 -21.59 11.55 -24.50
CA GLY A 11 -22.90 12.06 -24.91
C GLY A 11 -23.27 13.32 -24.11
N ASP A 12 -24.31 13.20 -23.30
CA ASP A 12 -24.91 14.30 -22.54
C ASP A 12 -24.44 14.36 -21.08
N VAL A 13 -23.56 13.43 -20.66
CA VAL A 13 -23.07 13.32 -19.27
C VAL A 13 -21.56 13.52 -19.18
N HIS A 14 -21.11 13.90 -17.99
CA HIS A 14 -19.71 14.03 -17.62
C HIS A 14 -19.27 12.87 -16.72
N ILE A 15 -18.19 12.22 -17.12
CA ILE A 15 -17.58 11.08 -16.44
C ILE A 15 -16.33 11.56 -15.71
N ALA A 16 -16.39 11.56 -14.38
CA ALA A 16 -15.27 11.91 -13.52
C ALA A 16 -14.18 10.85 -13.58
N TYR A 17 -12.94 11.27 -13.77
CA TYR A 17 -11.78 10.40 -13.82
C TYR A 17 -10.54 11.05 -13.22
N GLN A 18 -9.57 10.23 -12.87
CA GLN A 18 -8.24 10.62 -12.41
C GLN A 18 -7.18 9.84 -13.19
N VAL A 19 -6.06 10.51 -13.49
CA VAL A 19 -4.89 9.91 -14.16
C VAL A 19 -3.70 9.98 -13.23
N PHE A 20 -2.99 8.87 -13.06
CA PHE A 20 -1.81 8.78 -12.21
C PHE A 20 -0.79 7.77 -12.73
N GLY A 21 0.46 7.95 -12.34
CA GLY A 21 1.58 7.17 -12.87
C GLY A 21 2.10 7.70 -14.21
N GLU A 22 3.38 7.45 -14.47
CA GLU A 22 4.11 7.92 -15.65
C GLU A 22 4.73 6.74 -16.43
N GLY A 23 4.32 5.52 -16.11
CA GLY A 23 4.83 4.32 -16.76
C GLY A 23 4.42 4.20 -18.23
N PRO A 24 5.15 3.41 -19.03
CA PRO A 24 4.95 3.33 -20.48
C PRO A 24 3.67 2.58 -20.90
N LEU A 25 3.01 1.88 -19.98
CA LEU A 25 1.78 1.15 -20.24
C LEU A 25 0.55 2.01 -19.93
N ASN A 26 -0.40 2.10 -20.85
CA ASN A 26 -1.72 2.65 -20.55
C ASN A 26 -2.59 1.57 -19.91
N VAL A 27 -3.15 1.86 -18.73
CA VAL A 27 -4.09 0.98 -18.01
C VAL A 27 -5.37 1.77 -17.72
N VAL A 28 -6.52 1.19 -18.07
CA VAL A 28 -7.83 1.68 -17.62
C VAL A 28 -8.28 0.78 -16.49
N PHE A 29 -8.36 1.34 -15.29
CA PHE A 29 -8.92 0.67 -14.13
C PHE A 29 -10.45 0.90 -14.09
N ALA A 30 -11.21 -0.16 -14.35
CA ALA A 30 -12.67 -0.19 -14.25
C ALA A 30 -13.08 -0.73 -12.87
N PRO A 31 -13.49 0.14 -11.93
CA PRO A 31 -13.83 -0.24 -10.56
C PRO A 31 -15.07 -1.14 -10.49
N PRO A 32 -15.38 -1.74 -9.32
CA PRO A 32 -16.61 -2.50 -9.09
C PRO A 32 -17.85 -1.60 -9.18
N GLY A 33 -19.03 -2.13 -8.84
CA GLY A 33 -20.32 -1.47 -9.10
C GLY A 33 -20.45 -0.01 -8.65
N PHE A 34 -19.71 0.39 -7.62
CA PHE A 34 -19.65 1.78 -7.18
C PHE A 34 -18.26 2.16 -6.69
N THR A 35 -17.92 3.43 -6.91
CA THR A 35 -16.64 4.04 -6.59
C THR A 35 -16.85 5.53 -6.35
N ASN A 36 -15.85 6.16 -5.74
CA ASN A 36 -15.65 7.59 -5.78
C ASN A 36 -14.15 7.83 -5.92
N VAL A 37 -13.74 8.40 -7.06
CA VAL A 37 -12.32 8.53 -7.43
C VAL A 37 -11.49 9.32 -6.42
N GLU A 38 -12.12 10.18 -5.61
CA GLU A 38 -11.42 10.91 -4.55
C GLU A 38 -11.36 10.14 -3.23
N HIS A 39 -12.49 9.59 -2.78
CA HIS A 39 -12.60 8.92 -1.48
C HIS A 39 -11.78 7.62 -1.40
N TRP A 40 -11.48 6.98 -2.53
CA TRP A 40 -10.69 5.76 -2.56
C TRP A 40 -9.23 5.93 -2.11
N TRP A 41 -8.68 7.15 -2.21
CA TRP A 41 -7.32 7.44 -1.74
C TRP A 41 -7.20 7.55 -0.22
N ASP A 42 -8.32 7.73 0.49
CA ASP A 42 -8.35 7.84 1.96
C ASP A 42 -8.04 6.51 2.66
N GLU A 43 -8.16 5.37 1.96
CA GLU A 43 -7.88 4.05 2.51
C GLU A 43 -6.44 3.60 2.17
N PRO A 44 -5.54 3.42 3.17
CA PRO A 44 -4.13 3.15 2.93
C PRO A 44 -3.82 1.91 2.09
N GLU A 45 -4.63 0.85 2.19
CA GLU A 45 -4.45 -0.36 1.37
C GLU A 45 -4.83 -0.13 -0.09
N VAL A 46 -5.92 0.59 -0.34
CA VAL A 46 -6.35 0.98 -1.69
C VAL A 46 -5.31 1.90 -2.32
N SER A 47 -4.90 2.95 -1.61
CA SER A 47 -3.91 3.92 -2.08
C SER A 47 -2.57 3.27 -2.42
N ARG A 48 -2.04 2.39 -1.56
CA ARG A 48 -0.80 1.64 -1.85
C ARG A 48 -0.93 0.75 -3.08
N TRP A 49 -2.07 0.10 -3.25
CA TRP A 49 -2.31 -0.79 -4.39
C TRP A 49 -2.41 0.01 -5.70
N LEU A 50 -3.11 1.15 -5.71
CA LEU A 50 -3.15 2.06 -6.87
C LEU A 50 -1.76 2.62 -7.22
N LEU A 51 -1.00 3.06 -6.21
CA LEU A 51 0.38 3.53 -6.41
C LEU A 51 1.31 2.44 -6.92
N ARG A 52 1.04 1.17 -6.60
CA ARG A 52 1.80 0.04 -7.16
C ARG A 52 1.60 -0.10 -8.66
N LEU A 53 0.37 0.04 -9.17
CA LEU A 53 0.11 0.08 -10.62
C LEU A 53 0.84 1.27 -11.29
N ALA A 54 0.86 2.42 -10.61
CA ALA A 54 1.47 3.65 -11.11
C ALA A 54 2.99 3.56 -11.36
N ARG A 55 3.66 2.53 -10.80
CA ARG A 55 5.11 2.30 -10.96
C ARG A 55 5.51 1.87 -12.36
N TYR A 56 4.61 1.22 -13.09
CA TYR A 56 4.88 0.68 -14.43
C TYR A 56 3.82 1.07 -15.47
N ALA A 57 2.74 1.72 -15.05
CA ALA A 57 1.68 2.19 -15.93
C ALA A 57 1.28 3.64 -15.69
N ARG A 58 0.82 4.30 -16.74
CA ARG A 58 -0.08 5.43 -16.69
C ARG A 58 -1.51 4.89 -16.57
N VAL A 59 -2.11 5.08 -15.40
CA VAL A 59 -3.40 4.50 -15.03
C VAL A 59 -4.47 5.59 -15.10
N VAL A 60 -5.62 5.26 -15.67
CA VAL A 60 -6.86 6.05 -15.51
C VAL A 60 -7.87 5.26 -14.70
N MET A 61 -8.41 5.88 -13.65
CA MET A 61 -9.52 5.37 -12.85
C MET A 61 -10.69 6.34 -13.00
N PHE A 62 -11.92 5.85 -13.08
CA PHE A 62 -13.09 6.68 -13.32
C PHE A 62 -14.31 6.21 -12.53
N ASP A 63 -15.17 7.17 -12.20
CA ASP A 63 -16.48 6.87 -11.66
C ASP A 63 -17.43 6.63 -12.82
N LYS A 64 -18.06 5.46 -12.88
CA LYS A 64 -19.05 5.17 -13.94
C LYS A 64 -20.23 6.15 -13.81
N ARG A 65 -20.92 6.42 -14.92
CA ARG A 65 -22.13 7.27 -14.91
C ARG A 65 -23.08 6.87 -13.78
N GLY A 66 -23.65 7.84 -13.09
CA GLY A 66 -24.50 7.60 -11.93
C GLY A 66 -23.76 7.32 -10.60
N THR A 67 -22.43 7.22 -10.60
CA THR A 67 -21.64 6.90 -9.40
C THR A 67 -20.60 8.01 -9.10
N GLY A 68 -20.16 8.06 -7.84
CA GLY A 68 -18.98 8.82 -7.41
C GLY A 68 -19.10 10.33 -7.62
N LEU A 69 -18.29 10.89 -8.51
CA LEU A 69 -18.34 12.30 -8.94
C LEU A 69 -18.89 12.49 -10.36
N SER A 70 -19.20 11.41 -11.08
CA SER A 70 -19.86 11.49 -12.39
C SER A 70 -21.31 11.95 -12.29
N ASP A 71 -21.84 12.49 -13.38
CA ASP A 71 -23.22 12.97 -13.43
C ASP A 71 -24.20 11.88 -12.97
N ARG A 72 -25.21 12.29 -12.18
CA ARG A 72 -26.27 11.40 -11.71
C ARG A 72 -27.19 11.07 -12.88
N VAL A 73 -27.71 9.84 -12.89
CA VAL A 73 -28.71 9.39 -13.87
C VAL A 73 -29.97 8.93 -13.14
N ALA A 74 -31.14 9.15 -13.75
CA ALA A 74 -32.42 8.68 -13.21
C ALA A 74 -32.54 7.16 -13.35
N ASP A 75 -32.20 6.65 -14.54
CA ASP A 75 -32.15 5.22 -14.86
C ASP A 75 -30.73 4.83 -15.29
N PHE A 76 -30.26 3.67 -14.83
CA PHE A 76 -28.97 3.14 -15.24
C PHE A 76 -29.09 2.46 -16.60
N PRO A 77 -28.30 2.88 -17.61
CA PRO A 77 -28.39 2.28 -18.92
C PRO A 77 -27.67 0.93 -18.98
N GLY A 78 -27.85 0.23 -20.10
CA GLY A 78 -27.20 -1.03 -20.43
C GLY A 78 -25.67 -0.93 -20.43
N LEU A 79 -25.01 -2.08 -20.59
CA LEU A 79 -23.55 -2.14 -20.67
C LEU A 79 -23.00 -1.42 -21.92
N ASP A 80 -23.75 -1.41 -23.02
CA ASP A 80 -23.43 -0.72 -24.27
C ASP A 80 -23.14 0.78 -24.06
N GLN A 81 -24.05 1.50 -23.41
CA GLN A 81 -23.86 2.93 -23.16
C GLN A 81 -22.80 3.18 -22.09
N ARG A 82 -22.56 2.24 -21.18
CA ARG A 82 -21.49 2.35 -20.18
C ARG A 82 -20.10 2.06 -20.77
N MET A 83 -20.03 1.25 -21.84
CA MET A 83 -18.80 1.12 -22.63
C MET A 83 -18.43 2.43 -23.35
N ASP A 84 -19.42 3.22 -23.77
CA ASP A 84 -19.16 4.55 -24.34
C ASP A 84 -18.51 5.49 -23.32
N ASP A 85 -18.80 5.35 -22.03
CA ASP A 85 -18.09 6.11 -20.98
C ASP A 85 -16.63 5.73 -20.90
N LEU A 86 -16.33 4.43 -20.91
CA LEU A 86 -14.96 3.94 -20.89
C LEU A 86 -14.21 4.46 -22.13
N ARG A 87 -14.83 4.42 -23.31
CA ARG A 87 -14.28 4.97 -24.55
C ARG A 87 -14.04 6.48 -24.43
N ALA A 88 -15.01 7.24 -23.93
CA ALA A 88 -14.88 8.69 -23.76
C ALA A 88 -13.74 9.06 -22.80
N VAL A 89 -13.54 8.30 -21.71
CA VAL A 89 -12.41 8.49 -20.79
C VAL A 89 -11.08 8.14 -21.46
N MET A 90 -11.03 7.06 -22.24
CA MET A 90 -9.84 6.72 -23.03
C MET A 90 -9.48 7.83 -24.03
N ASP A 91 -10.47 8.35 -24.77
CA ASP A 91 -10.26 9.41 -25.75
C ASP A 91 -9.82 10.73 -25.07
N ALA A 92 -10.46 11.11 -23.95
CA ALA A 92 -10.10 12.31 -23.17
C ALA A 92 -8.69 12.25 -22.58
N THR A 93 -8.14 11.04 -22.38
CA THR A 93 -6.78 10.83 -21.86
C THR A 93 -5.75 10.53 -22.94
N GLY A 94 -6.16 10.48 -24.22
CA GLY A 94 -5.28 10.14 -25.34
C GLY A 94 -4.84 8.67 -25.35
N MET A 95 -5.60 7.78 -24.71
CA MET A 95 -5.33 6.34 -24.71
C MET A 95 -5.99 5.70 -25.94
N GLU A 96 -5.28 5.67 -27.06
CA GLU A 96 -5.74 4.95 -28.26
C GLU A 96 -5.87 3.45 -28.01
N GLN A 97 -4.95 2.87 -27.22
CA GLN A 97 -5.02 1.48 -26.77
C GLN A 97 -4.58 1.38 -25.31
N ALA A 98 -5.26 0.56 -24.51
CA ALA A 98 -4.94 0.35 -23.10
C ALA A 98 -5.18 -1.10 -22.66
N ALA A 99 -4.54 -1.52 -21.57
CA ALA A 99 -4.93 -2.73 -20.86
C ALA A 99 -6.13 -2.40 -19.97
N LEU A 100 -7.16 -3.24 -19.98
CA LEU A 100 -8.35 -3.06 -19.16
C LEU A 100 -8.23 -3.92 -17.91
N LEU A 101 -8.30 -3.28 -16.74
CA LEU A 101 -8.29 -3.92 -15.44
C LEU A 101 -9.66 -3.76 -14.81
N GLY A 102 -10.49 -4.79 -14.88
CA GLY A 102 -11.89 -4.72 -14.48
C GLY A 102 -12.22 -5.61 -13.29
N PHE A 103 -12.86 -5.04 -12.27
CA PHE A 103 -13.25 -5.74 -11.04
C PHE A 103 -14.74 -5.89 -10.94
N SER A 104 -15.21 -7.08 -10.53
CA SER A 104 -16.65 -7.34 -10.36
C SER A 104 -17.41 -7.00 -11.65
N GLU A 105 -18.49 -6.21 -11.56
CA GLU A 105 -19.21 -5.66 -12.71
C GLU A 105 -18.31 -4.84 -13.68
N GLY A 106 -17.31 -4.12 -13.17
CA GLY A 106 -16.33 -3.43 -14.03
C GLY A 106 -15.54 -4.40 -14.92
N GLY A 107 -15.36 -5.64 -14.46
CA GLY A 107 -14.81 -6.74 -15.25
C GLY A 107 -15.76 -7.17 -16.38
N THR A 108 -17.05 -7.30 -16.08
CA THR A 108 -18.07 -7.63 -17.09
C THR A 108 -18.15 -6.59 -18.20
N MET A 109 -18.16 -5.30 -17.83
CA MET A 109 -18.11 -4.19 -18.79
C MET A 109 -16.81 -4.20 -19.61
N SER A 110 -15.66 -4.45 -18.97
CA SER A 110 -14.36 -4.52 -19.66
C SER A 110 -14.28 -5.71 -20.64
N ALA A 111 -14.89 -6.85 -20.29
CA ALA A 111 -14.97 -8.01 -21.17
C ALA A 111 -15.81 -7.73 -22.42
N LEU A 112 -16.96 -7.07 -22.27
CA LEU A 112 -17.77 -6.65 -23.42
C LEU A 112 -17.02 -5.63 -24.29
N PHE A 113 -16.30 -4.70 -23.68
CA PHE A 113 -15.47 -3.74 -24.41
C PHE A 113 -14.36 -4.43 -25.20
N ALA A 114 -13.67 -5.39 -24.59
CA ALA A 114 -12.61 -6.15 -25.25
C ALA A 114 -13.12 -6.99 -26.43
N ALA A 115 -14.35 -7.52 -26.34
CA ALA A 115 -15.01 -8.21 -27.45
C ALA A 115 -15.40 -7.25 -28.59
N THR A 116 -15.89 -6.07 -28.24
CA THR A 116 -16.43 -5.09 -29.21
C THR A 116 -15.33 -4.28 -29.89
N TYR A 117 -14.29 -3.89 -29.15
CA TYR A 117 -13.21 -3.00 -29.59
C TYR A 117 -11.84 -3.62 -29.31
N PRO A 118 -11.51 -4.79 -29.91
CA PRO A 118 -10.24 -5.47 -29.65
C PRO A 118 -9.01 -4.60 -29.98
N ASP A 119 -9.09 -3.73 -30.99
CA ASP A 119 -7.98 -2.84 -31.36
C ASP A 119 -7.72 -1.75 -30.29
N ARG A 120 -8.72 -1.42 -29.47
CA ARG A 120 -8.61 -0.47 -28.35
C ARG A 120 -8.15 -1.15 -27.05
N CYS A 121 -8.15 -2.49 -26.99
CA CYS A 121 -7.82 -3.25 -25.79
C CYS A 121 -6.58 -4.14 -26.04
N ARG A 122 -5.42 -3.80 -25.45
CA ARG A 122 -4.21 -4.64 -25.63
C ARG A 122 -4.20 -5.92 -24.80
N ALA A 123 -4.90 -5.90 -23.67
CA ALA A 123 -4.93 -6.98 -22.69
C ALA A 123 -6.12 -6.76 -21.73
N LEU A 124 -6.69 -7.85 -21.23
CA LEU A 124 -7.81 -7.84 -20.30
C LEU A 124 -7.41 -8.54 -19.00
N VAL A 125 -7.68 -7.89 -17.87
CA VAL A 125 -7.54 -8.47 -16.54
C VAL A 125 -8.88 -8.43 -15.82
N LEU A 126 -9.35 -9.59 -15.40
CA LEU A 126 -10.63 -9.77 -14.71
C LEU A 126 -10.35 -10.24 -13.28
N CYS A 127 -10.74 -9.47 -12.27
CA CYS A 127 -10.66 -9.92 -10.87
C CYS A 127 -12.04 -10.03 -10.24
N ASN A 128 -12.35 -11.23 -9.72
CA ASN A 128 -13.64 -11.54 -9.09
C ASN A 128 -14.84 -11.09 -9.94
N ALA A 129 -14.72 -11.19 -11.26
CA ALA A 129 -15.73 -10.76 -12.23
C ALA A 129 -16.69 -11.91 -12.57
N TYR A 130 -17.79 -11.59 -13.24
CA TYR A 130 -18.76 -12.57 -13.71
C TYR A 130 -19.32 -12.21 -15.10
N PRO A 131 -19.69 -13.20 -15.93
CA PRO A 131 -20.31 -12.94 -17.22
C PRO A 131 -21.82 -12.66 -17.10
N ALA A 132 -22.48 -13.18 -16.06
CA ALA A 132 -23.93 -13.03 -15.86
C ALA A 132 -24.30 -12.96 -14.38
N THR A 133 -25.43 -12.31 -14.07
CA THR A 133 -25.90 -12.18 -12.67
C THR A 133 -26.22 -13.53 -12.02
N THR A 134 -26.40 -14.61 -12.79
CA THR A 134 -26.59 -15.97 -12.25
C THR A 134 -25.38 -16.45 -11.43
N PHE A 135 -24.21 -15.83 -11.61
CA PHE A 135 -23.01 -16.08 -10.81
C PHE A 135 -22.89 -15.19 -9.57
N THR A 136 -23.76 -14.19 -9.39
CA THR A 136 -23.78 -13.38 -8.16
C THR A 136 -24.53 -14.14 -7.06
N LEU A 137 -24.01 -14.13 -5.84
CA LEU A 137 -24.55 -14.92 -4.73
C LEU A 137 -25.65 -14.18 -3.94
N THR A 138 -25.83 -12.89 -4.20
CA THR A 138 -26.92 -12.09 -3.62
C THR A 138 -28.04 -11.96 -4.63
N THR A 139 -29.27 -12.19 -4.21
CA THR A 139 -30.47 -11.95 -5.03
C THR A 139 -30.80 -10.46 -5.15
N LEU A 140 -31.60 -10.10 -6.15
CA LEU A 140 -32.08 -8.73 -6.30
C LEU A 140 -32.88 -8.29 -5.06
N GLU A 141 -33.72 -9.16 -4.51
CA GLU A 141 -34.53 -8.88 -3.33
C GLU A 141 -33.66 -8.58 -2.09
N GLU A 142 -32.65 -9.40 -1.82
CA GLU A 142 -31.71 -9.16 -0.72
C GLU A 142 -30.91 -7.87 -0.91
N SER A 143 -30.53 -7.56 -2.15
CA SER A 143 -29.84 -6.31 -2.48
C SER A 143 -30.74 -5.10 -2.19
N LEU A 144 -31.97 -5.12 -2.69
CA LEU A 144 -32.94 -4.04 -2.47
C LEU A 144 -33.32 -3.90 -0.99
N GLY A 145 -33.47 -5.02 -0.27
CA GLY A 145 -33.74 -5.01 1.17
C GLY A 145 -32.62 -4.35 1.97
N TYR A 146 -31.35 -4.67 1.67
CA TYR A 146 -30.22 -3.98 2.28
C TYR A 146 -30.18 -2.49 1.92
N ILE A 147 -30.40 -2.15 0.66
CA ILE A 147 -30.38 -0.75 0.21
C ILE A 147 -31.45 0.08 0.94
N GLN A 148 -32.65 -0.48 1.10
CA GLN A 148 -33.76 0.19 1.78
C GLN A 148 -33.50 0.40 3.27
N LEU A 149 -32.92 -0.58 3.96
CA LEU A 149 -32.81 -0.58 5.43
C LEU A 149 -31.44 -0.15 5.96
N GLY A 150 -30.40 -0.23 5.15
CA GLY A 150 -29.02 -0.17 5.62
C GLY A 150 -28.03 0.52 4.69
N TRP A 151 -28.44 1.09 3.55
CA TRP A 151 -27.51 1.81 2.68
C TRP A 151 -26.82 2.97 3.43
N GLY A 152 -25.50 3.06 3.30
CA GLY A 152 -24.70 4.08 3.97
C GLY A 152 -24.32 3.72 5.40
N SER A 153 -24.72 2.56 5.93
CA SER A 153 -24.27 2.06 7.24
C SER A 153 -22.91 1.37 7.18
N GLY A 154 -22.45 0.98 5.99
CA GLY A 154 -21.27 0.13 5.79
C GLY A 154 -21.53 -1.36 6.07
N GLY A 155 -22.79 -1.77 6.30
CA GLY A 155 -23.18 -3.16 6.50
C GLY A 155 -22.80 -4.10 5.36
N SER A 156 -22.69 -3.59 4.11
CA SER A 156 -22.28 -4.40 2.96
C SER A 156 -20.81 -4.84 3.00
N VAL A 157 -20.00 -4.36 3.96
CA VAL A 157 -18.61 -4.81 4.16
C VAL A 157 -18.50 -6.34 4.30
N VAL A 158 -19.52 -7.00 4.85
CA VAL A 158 -19.60 -8.46 4.98
C VAL A 158 -19.66 -9.19 3.62
N LYS A 159 -19.95 -8.48 2.53
CA LYS A 159 -19.93 -9.03 1.17
C LYS A 159 -18.60 -8.72 0.49
N PHE A 160 -18.13 -7.49 0.61
CA PHE A 160 -17.01 -6.98 -0.18
C PHE A 160 -15.64 -7.17 0.47
N ALA A 161 -15.54 -7.08 1.79
CA ALA A 161 -14.30 -7.16 2.55
C ALA A 161 -14.52 -7.88 3.89
N ARG A 162 -14.82 -9.18 3.81
CA ARG A 162 -15.13 -10.05 4.97
C ARG A 162 -14.03 -10.06 6.03
N SER A 163 -12.77 -9.98 5.63
CA SER A 163 -11.65 -9.90 6.58
C SER A 163 -11.68 -8.62 7.43
N ARG A 164 -12.43 -7.60 7.01
CA ARG A 164 -12.53 -6.27 7.64
C ARG A 164 -13.82 -6.05 8.45
N VAL A 165 -14.66 -7.06 8.64
CA VAL A 165 -15.94 -6.90 9.37
C VAL A 165 -15.76 -6.41 10.81
N ASN A 166 -14.61 -6.70 11.43
CA ASN A 166 -14.27 -6.28 12.79
C ASN A 166 -13.40 -5.02 12.83
N ASP A 167 -13.00 -4.50 11.67
CA ASP A 167 -12.22 -3.28 11.55
C ASP A 167 -13.16 -2.06 11.56
N THR A 168 -13.18 -1.34 12.68
CA THR A 168 -14.08 -0.20 12.86
C THR A 168 -13.66 1.00 12.01
N ALA A 169 -12.37 1.16 11.72
CA ALA A 169 -11.89 2.25 10.87
C ALA A 169 -12.29 1.99 9.41
N PHE A 170 -12.05 0.76 8.93
CA PHE A 170 -12.45 0.34 7.59
C PHE A 170 -13.97 0.43 7.40
N LYS A 171 -14.76 -0.03 8.38
CA LYS A 171 -16.23 0.11 8.35
C LYS A 171 -16.70 1.55 8.22
N ARG A 172 -16.07 2.50 8.94
CA ARG A 172 -16.40 3.92 8.82
C ARG A 172 -16.08 4.44 7.42
N TRP A 173 -14.90 4.11 6.88
CA TRP A 173 -14.50 4.46 5.52
C TRP A 173 -15.46 3.87 4.47
N TRP A 174 -15.83 2.59 4.61
CA TRP A 174 -16.76 1.91 3.71
C TRP A 174 -18.17 2.49 3.77
N SER A 175 -18.66 2.83 4.96
CA SER A 175 -19.96 3.50 5.12
C SER A 175 -20.00 4.85 4.39
N LYS A 176 -18.88 5.59 4.40
CA LYS A 176 -18.74 6.84 3.65
C LYS A 176 -18.71 6.56 2.16
N ASN A 177 -17.96 5.53 1.72
CA ASN A 177 -17.91 5.10 0.32
C ASN A 177 -19.31 4.85 -0.25
N GLU A 178 -20.18 4.12 0.46
CA GLU A 178 -21.58 3.92 0.04
C GLU A 178 -22.32 5.25 -0.19
N ARG A 179 -22.24 6.17 0.78
CA ARG A 179 -22.95 7.46 0.74
C ARG A 179 -22.43 8.41 -0.33
N VAL A 180 -21.11 8.46 -0.54
CA VAL A 180 -20.49 9.36 -1.53
C VAL A 180 -20.51 8.78 -2.93
N SER A 181 -20.68 7.45 -3.08
CA SER A 181 -20.75 6.82 -4.40
C SER A 181 -22.16 6.90 -4.99
N MET A 182 -23.20 6.60 -4.21
CA MET A 182 -24.60 6.62 -4.71
C MET A 182 -25.60 6.98 -3.61
N SER A 183 -26.71 7.62 -4.01
CA SER A 183 -27.90 7.73 -3.16
C SER A 183 -28.62 6.37 -3.05
N PRO A 184 -29.48 6.14 -2.04
CA PRO A 184 -30.25 4.89 -1.96
C PRO A 184 -31.10 4.61 -3.20
N ALA A 185 -31.71 5.64 -3.80
CA ALA A 185 -32.48 5.50 -5.03
C ALA A 185 -31.58 5.10 -6.22
N GLY A 186 -30.41 5.73 -6.34
CA GLY A 186 -29.41 5.37 -7.35
C GLY A 186 -28.90 3.94 -7.18
N ALA A 187 -28.59 3.54 -5.94
CA ALA A 187 -28.15 2.18 -5.63
C ALA A 187 -29.22 1.13 -5.97
N ALA A 188 -30.50 1.42 -5.72
CA ALA A 188 -31.60 0.54 -6.08
C ALA A 188 -31.78 0.43 -7.61
N ALA A 189 -31.69 1.55 -8.33
CA ALA A 189 -31.74 1.56 -9.79
C ALA A 189 -30.55 0.80 -10.41
N TYR A 190 -29.34 1.03 -9.89
CA TYR A 190 -28.14 0.29 -10.25
C TYR A 190 -28.33 -1.21 -10.01
N ALA A 191 -28.81 -1.62 -8.82
CA ALA A 191 -29.01 -3.02 -8.50
C ALA A 191 -29.97 -3.71 -9.47
N ARG A 192 -31.08 -3.05 -9.83
CA ARG A 192 -32.03 -3.59 -10.83
C ARG A 192 -31.37 -3.79 -12.18
N MET A 193 -30.65 -2.78 -12.68
CA MET A 193 -29.93 -2.87 -13.96
C MET A 193 -28.86 -3.96 -13.91
N ASN A 194 -28.08 -4.03 -12.82
CA ASN A 194 -26.98 -4.97 -12.67
C ASN A 194 -27.46 -6.43 -12.74
N HIS A 195 -28.65 -6.72 -12.22
CA HIS A 195 -29.29 -8.04 -12.28
C HIS A 195 -29.89 -8.37 -13.66
N LEU A 196 -29.74 -7.51 -14.67
CA LEU A 196 -30.07 -7.81 -16.06
C LEU A 196 -28.84 -8.13 -16.90
N ILE A 197 -27.63 -8.04 -16.32
CA ILE A 197 -26.38 -8.26 -17.05
C ILE A 197 -26.21 -9.76 -17.36
N ASP A 198 -26.05 -10.05 -18.64
CA ASP A 198 -25.57 -11.32 -19.16
C ASP A 198 -24.78 -11.09 -20.45
N ILE A 199 -23.49 -11.45 -20.45
CA ILE A 199 -22.60 -11.42 -21.61
C ILE A 199 -22.05 -12.81 -21.94
N SER A 200 -22.62 -13.88 -21.36
CA SER A 200 -22.08 -15.24 -21.43
C SER A 200 -21.86 -15.69 -22.88
N ASP A 201 -22.80 -15.37 -23.76
CA ASP A 201 -22.78 -15.78 -25.17
C ASP A 201 -21.64 -15.12 -25.98
N ILE A 202 -21.14 -13.96 -25.54
CA ILE A 202 -20.07 -13.24 -26.27
C ILE A 202 -18.67 -13.50 -25.71
N VAL A 203 -18.55 -14.15 -24.55
CA VAL A 203 -17.24 -14.35 -23.87
C VAL A 203 -16.23 -15.05 -24.80
N SER A 204 -16.69 -16.03 -25.58
CA SER A 204 -15.84 -16.79 -26.52
C SER A 204 -15.29 -15.98 -27.70
N THR A 205 -15.82 -14.76 -27.92
CA THR A 205 -15.39 -13.87 -28.99
C THR A 205 -14.18 -13.00 -28.60
N ILE A 206 -13.85 -12.91 -27.31
CA ILE A 206 -12.72 -12.13 -26.79
C ILE A 206 -11.40 -12.73 -27.31
N ARG A 207 -10.59 -11.94 -28.01
CA ARG A 207 -9.32 -12.39 -28.62
C ARG A 207 -8.06 -11.80 -27.97
N VAL A 208 -8.23 -10.83 -27.08
CA VAL A 208 -7.10 -10.16 -26.43
C VAL A 208 -6.49 -11.07 -25.36
N PRO A 209 -5.16 -10.99 -25.10
CA PRO A 209 -4.55 -11.68 -23.97
C PRO A 209 -5.33 -11.40 -22.69
N THR A 210 -5.71 -12.45 -21.96
CA THR A 210 -6.58 -12.32 -20.79
C THR A 210 -6.00 -13.02 -19.57
N LEU A 211 -6.01 -12.33 -18.43
CA LEU A 211 -5.77 -12.90 -17.10
C LEU A 211 -7.05 -12.84 -16.28
N VAL A 212 -7.46 -13.98 -15.75
CA VAL A 212 -8.61 -14.11 -14.85
C VAL A 212 -8.09 -14.47 -13.45
N ILE A 213 -8.46 -13.69 -12.45
CA ILE A 213 -8.08 -13.88 -11.06
C ILE A 213 -9.35 -14.02 -10.22
N HIS A 214 -9.47 -15.09 -9.42
CA HIS A 214 -10.63 -15.30 -8.57
C HIS A 214 -10.25 -15.85 -7.19
N ARG A 215 -10.92 -15.38 -6.14
CA ARG A 215 -10.76 -15.91 -4.78
C ARG A 215 -11.79 -16.98 -4.42
N THR A 216 -11.34 -18.09 -3.86
CA THR A 216 -12.18 -19.29 -3.65
C THR A 216 -13.37 -19.08 -2.71
N ASP A 217 -13.27 -18.17 -1.72
CA ASP A 217 -14.29 -17.92 -0.71
C ASP A 217 -14.98 -16.57 -0.85
N ASP A 218 -14.95 -15.98 -2.05
CA ASP A 218 -15.76 -14.82 -2.40
C ASP A 218 -17.26 -15.14 -2.20
N LYS A 219 -17.95 -14.31 -1.41
CA LYS A 219 -19.38 -14.42 -1.13
C LYS A 219 -20.23 -13.38 -1.87
N THR A 220 -19.62 -12.58 -2.72
CA THR A 220 -20.32 -11.67 -3.64
C THR A 220 -20.50 -12.34 -4.99
N VAL A 221 -19.43 -12.92 -5.54
CA VAL A 221 -19.43 -13.59 -6.85
C VAL A 221 -18.93 -15.01 -6.72
N SER A 222 -19.69 -15.96 -7.24
CA SER A 222 -19.33 -17.38 -7.27
C SER A 222 -18.02 -17.60 -8.03
N LEU A 223 -17.19 -18.51 -7.53
CA LEU A 223 -15.97 -18.98 -8.18
C LEU A 223 -16.21 -19.46 -9.62
N GLU A 224 -17.41 -19.99 -9.89
CA GLU A 224 -17.80 -20.45 -11.23
C GLU A 224 -17.86 -19.31 -12.26
N GLY A 225 -18.04 -18.04 -11.84
CA GLY A 225 -17.98 -16.90 -12.74
C GLY A 225 -16.58 -16.67 -13.33
N GLY A 226 -15.54 -16.76 -12.49
CA GLY A 226 -14.15 -16.70 -12.94
C GLY A 226 -13.77 -17.91 -13.78
N ARG A 227 -14.16 -19.12 -13.35
CA ARG A 227 -13.93 -20.35 -14.13
C ARG A 227 -14.62 -20.32 -15.49
N PHE A 228 -15.82 -19.73 -15.59
CA PHE A 228 -16.50 -19.56 -16.85
C PHE A 228 -15.68 -18.71 -17.82
N PHE A 229 -15.18 -17.54 -17.38
CA PHE A 229 -14.30 -16.71 -18.21
C PHE A 229 -13.04 -17.47 -18.65
N ALA A 230 -12.37 -18.15 -17.72
CA ALA A 230 -11.17 -18.92 -18.01
C ALA A 230 -11.40 -20.05 -19.03
N ALA A 231 -12.55 -20.72 -18.96
CA ALA A 231 -12.90 -21.82 -19.84
C ALA A 231 -13.33 -21.35 -21.24
N HIS A 232 -13.95 -20.17 -21.36
CA HIS A 232 -14.55 -19.70 -22.61
C HIS A 232 -13.70 -18.68 -23.36
N ILE A 233 -12.80 -17.93 -22.70
CA ILE A 233 -11.90 -17.01 -23.38
C ILE A 233 -10.67 -17.77 -23.90
N PRO A 234 -10.43 -17.81 -25.22
CA PRO A 234 -9.28 -18.51 -25.79
C PRO A 234 -7.95 -17.97 -25.26
N GLY A 235 -7.12 -18.85 -24.70
CA GLY A 235 -5.78 -18.50 -24.20
C GLY A 235 -5.79 -17.70 -22.88
N ALA A 236 -6.92 -17.63 -22.17
CA ALA A 236 -6.95 -17.01 -20.86
C ALA A 236 -6.05 -17.75 -19.85
N ARG A 237 -5.26 -16.99 -19.10
CA ARG A 237 -4.57 -17.46 -17.90
C ARG A 237 -5.53 -17.36 -16.72
N TYR A 238 -5.63 -18.41 -15.92
CA TYR A 238 -6.46 -18.41 -14.71
C TYR A 238 -5.59 -18.53 -13.46
N LEU A 239 -5.82 -17.64 -12.50
CA LEU A 239 -5.19 -17.63 -11.19
C LEU A 239 -6.27 -17.73 -10.12
N GLU A 240 -6.35 -18.88 -9.48
CA GLU A 240 -7.23 -19.14 -8.35
C GLU A 240 -6.44 -18.95 -7.05
N LEU A 241 -6.94 -18.13 -6.13
CA LEU A 241 -6.29 -17.83 -4.86
C LEU A 241 -7.22 -18.15 -3.68
N PRO A 242 -6.69 -18.60 -2.53
CA PRO A 242 -7.48 -18.60 -1.31
C PRO A 242 -7.85 -17.17 -0.92
N GLY A 243 -8.99 -16.98 -0.25
CA GLY A 243 -9.37 -15.69 0.32
C GLY A 243 -10.87 -15.42 0.34
N VAL A 244 -11.29 -14.60 1.31
CA VAL A 244 -12.70 -14.30 1.60
C VAL A 244 -13.18 -12.94 1.08
N ASP A 245 -12.26 -12.09 0.63
CA ASP A 245 -12.54 -10.71 0.25
C ASP A 245 -12.81 -10.60 -1.26
N HIS A 246 -13.86 -9.88 -1.63
CA HIS A 246 -14.19 -9.58 -3.02
C HIS A 246 -13.30 -8.47 -3.61
N LEU A 247 -12.86 -7.51 -2.77
CA LEU A 247 -11.99 -6.43 -3.22
C LEU A 247 -10.55 -6.94 -3.38
N PRO A 248 -9.94 -6.84 -4.57
CA PRO A 248 -8.63 -7.44 -4.84
C PRO A 248 -7.46 -6.76 -4.12
N PHE A 249 -7.65 -5.52 -3.68
CA PHE A 249 -6.67 -4.73 -2.91
C PHE A 249 -6.79 -4.91 -1.39
N ILE A 250 -7.75 -5.73 -0.92
CA ILE A 250 -7.92 -6.07 0.50
C ILE A 250 -7.55 -7.53 0.73
N GLY A 251 -6.99 -7.83 1.89
CA GLY A 251 -6.68 -9.19 2.36
C GLY A 251 -5.23 -9.60 2.11
N GLU A 252 -4.84 -10.74 2.67
CA GLU A 252 -3.45 -11.25 2.65
C GLU A 252 -2.86 -11.39 1.24
N ASN A 253 -3.70 -11.77 0.26
CA ASN A 253 -3.26 -12.01 -1.12
C ASN A 253 -3.34 -10.76 -2.01
N ALA A 254 -3.59 -9.55 -1.46
CA ALA A 254 -3.64 -8.32 -2.25
C ALA A 254 -2.31 -8.02 -2.97
N GLY A 255 -1.18 -8.36 -2.32
CA GLY A 255 0.15 -8.28 -2.91
C GLY A 255 0.30 -9.24 -4.10
N GLU A 256 -0.03 -10.51 -3.90
CA GLU A 256 0.06 -11.56 -4.93
C GLU A 256 -0.80 -11.26 -6.16
N ILE A 257 -2.00 -10.70 -5.96
CA ILE A 257 -2.85 -10.23 -7.06
C ILE A 257 -2.14 -9.11 -7.84
N ALA A 258 -1.56 -8.13 -7.15
CA ALA A 258 -0.83 -7.05 -7.82
C ALA A 258 0.42 -7.56 -8.56
N ASP A 259 1.14 -8.54 -8.00
CA ASP A 259 2.27 -9.22 -8.64
C ASP A 259 1.85 -9.91 -9.93
N ALA A 260 0.74 -10.65 -9.90
CA ALA A 260 0.22 -11.35 -11.07
C ALA A 260 -0.20 -10.40 -12.20
N ILE A 261 -0.82 -9.27 -11.83
CA ILE A 261 -1.21 -8.21 -12.78
C ILE A 261 0.03 -7.58 -13.42
N GLU A 262 1.03 -7.22 -12.60
CA GLU A 262 2.28 -6.62 -13.07
C GLU A 262 3.05 -7.56 -13.99
N GLU A 263 3.22 -8.83 -13.60
CA GLU A 263 3.87 -9.86 -14.42
C GLU A 263 3.13 -10.03 -15.76
N PHE A 264 1.80 -10.11 -15.73
CA PHE A 264 1.01 -10.31 -16.94
C PHE A 264 1.09 -9.11 -17.89
N LEU A 265 1.06 -7.88 -17.37
CA LEU A 265 1.05 -6.68 -18.21
C LEU A 265 2.43 -6.28 -18.73
N THR A 266 3.49 -6.55 -17.96
CA THR A 266 4.87 -6.15 -18.28
C THR A 266 5.71 -7.28 -18.86
N GLY A 267 5.33 -8.55 -18.65
CA GLY A 267 6.13 -9.73 -18.99
C GLY A 267 7.29 -10.01 -18.02
N SER A 268 7.45 -9.20 -16.97
CA SER A 268 8.52 -9.31 -15.99
C SER A 268 7.94 -9.22 -14.58
N ARG A 269 8.29 -10.17 -13.72
CA ARG A 269 7.95 -10.09 -12.30
C ARG A 269 8.78 -8.97 -11.68
N ALA A 270 8.15 -7.99 -11.04
CA ALA A 270 8.92 -7.05 -10.25
C ALA A 270 9.73 -7.85 -9.21
N PRO A 271 11.06 -7.64 -9.11
CA PRO A 271 11.74 -8.06 -7.90
C PRO A 271 10.99 -7.38 -6.75
N VAL A 272 10.61 -8.14 -5.73
CA VAL A 272 9.95 -7.60 -4.53
C VAL A 272 10.82 -6.44 -4.05
N ALA A 273 10.42 -5.22 -4.38
CA ALA A 273 11.14 -4.02 -4.05
C ALA A 273 10.84 -3.70 -2.60
N VAL A 274 11.45 -4.47 -1.71
CA VAL A 274 11.88 -3.88 -0.45
C VAL A 274 13.00 -2.94 -0.89
N ASP A 275 12.78 -1.62 -0.81
CA ASP A 275 13.87 -0.65 -0.96
C ASP A 275 14.85 -0.93 0.19
N ARG A 276 15.74 -1.90 -0.03
CA ARG A 276 16.78 -2.29 0.92
C ARG A 276 17.96 -1.40 0.64
N VAL A 277 18.28 -0.59 1.63
CA VAL A 277 19.46 0.25 1.62
C VAL A 277 20.45 -0.30 2.63
N LEU A 278 21.72 -0.39 2.23
CA LEU A 278 22.78 -0.62 3.20
C LEU A 278 22.97 0.68 3.99
N ALA A 279 22.73 0.63 5.30
CA ALA A 279 22.85 1.79 6.17
C ALA A 279 23.52 1.42 7.49
N THR A 280 24.20 2.40 8.10
CA THR A 280 24.63 2.32 9.50
C THR A 280 23.55 2.93 10.38
N VAL A 281 22.97 2.12 11.27
CA VAL A 281 22.01 2.57 12.29
C VAL A 281 22.75 2.97 13.56
N LEU A 282 22.34 4.09 14.15
CA LEU A 282 22.78 4.57 15.46
C LEU A 282 21.58 4.61 16.38
N PHE A 283 21.70 3.96 17.53
CA PHE A 283 20.79 4.10 18.65
C PHE A 283 21.51 4.81 19.79
N THR A 284 20.85 5.79 20.39
CA THR A 284 21.27 6.41 21.65
C THR A 284 20.16 6.30 22.68
N ASP A 285 20.52 6.31 23.95
CA ASP A 285 19.59 6.22 25.07
C ASP A 285 20.19 6.91 26.31
N ILE A 286 19.38 7.61 27.11
CA ILE A 286 19.88 8.29 28.33
C ILE A 286 19.98 7.26 29.45
N VAL A 287 21.15 7.18 30.09
CA VAL A 287 21.35 6.28 31.22
C VAL A 287 20.59 6.79 32.44
N ALA A 288 19.84 5.88 33.08
CA ALA A 288 19.03 6.13 34.27
C ALA A 288 17.98 7.25 34.08
N SER A 289 17.40 7.37 32.88
CA SER A 289 16.45 8.42 32.54
C SER A 289 15.21 8.47 33.43
N THR A 290 14.64 7.32 33.81
CA THR A 290 13.47 7.26 34.72
C THR A 290 13.79 7.85 36.10
N GLU A 291 14.96 7.53 36.66
CA GLU A 291 15.39 8.06 37.97
C GLU A 291 15.63 9.57 37.88
N LYS A 292 16.23 10.04 36.79
CA LYS A 292 16.45 11.47 36.54
C LYS A 292 15.14 12.23 36.35
N ALA A 293 14.19 11.66 35.60
CA ALA A 293 12.86 12.24 35.42
C ALA A 293 12.14 12.40 36.77
N ALA A 294 12.17 11.36 37.61
CA ALA A 294 11.57 11.40 38.94
C ALA A 294 12.23 12.45 39.87
N ALA A 295 13.55 12.62 39.79
CA ALA A 295 14.28 13.59 40.60
C ALA A 295 14.07 15.05 40.15
N LEU A 296 13.94 15.29 38.84
CA LEU A 296 13.81 16.63 38.26
C LEU A 296 12.36 17.14 38.19
N GLY A 297 11.39 16.22 38.13
CA GLY A 297 9.99 16.51 37.85
C GLY A 297 9.73 16.78 36.36
N ASP A 298 8.49 16.50 35.93
CA ASP A 298 8.11 16.41 34.50
C ASP A 298 8.49 17.65 33.67
N HIS A 299 8.31 18.86 34.21
CA HIS A 299 8.57 20.09 33.46
C HIS A 299 10.07 20.28 33.17
N ARG A 300 10.92 20.13 34.19
CA ARG A 300 12.38 20.24 34.03
C ARG A 300 12.96 19.08 33.23
N TRP A 301 12.39 17.90 33.36
CA TRP A 301 12.76 16.76 32.53
C TRP A 301 12.46 17.02 31.05
N ARG A 302 11.30 17.61 30.76
CA ARG A 302 10.92 17.99 29.39
C ARG A 302 11.87 19.04 28.80
N ASP A 303 12.20 20.09 29.55
CA ASP A 303 13.16 21.12 29.10
C ASP A 303 14.54 20.53 28.81
N LEU A 304 14.97 19.57 29.64
CA LEU A 304 16.24 18.86 29.46
C LEU A 304 16.20 17.98 28.20
N LEU A 305 15.10 17.26 27.96
CA LEU A 305 14.92 16.45 26.74
C LEU A 305 14.89 17.32 25.48
N ASP A 306 14.24 18.47 25.51
CA ASP A 306 14.20 19.39 24.37
C ASP A 306 15.60 19.94 24.06
N THR A 307 16.36 20.31 25.11
CA THR A 307 17.77 20.73 24.97
C THR A 307 18.65 19.60 24.43
N HIS A 308 18.44 18.37 24.93
CA HIS A 308 19.14 17.18 24.50
C HIS A 308 18.88 16.85 23.02
N HIS A 309 17.62 16.81 22.60
CA HIS A 309 17.23 16.54 21.22
C HIS A 309 17.74 17.62 20.25
N ALA A 310 17.71 18.90 20.66
CA ALA A 310 18.28 19.99 19.87
C ALA A 310 19.79 19.83 19.66
N ALA A 311 20.52 19.44 20.72
CA ALA A 311 21.95 19.17 20.64
C ALA A 311 22.26 17.98 19.71
N ILE A 312 21.51 16.87 19.83
CA ILE A 312 21.67 15.71 18.94
C ILE A 312 21.42 16.10 17.49
N ARG A 313 20.35 16.82 17.16
CA ARG A 313 20.04 17.26 15.78
C ARG A 313 21.16 18.06 15.15
N ARG A 314 21.76 18.98 15.91
CA ARG A 314 22.92 19.76 15.47
C ARG A 314 24.11 18.87 15.14
N ILE A 315 24.38 17.86 15.98
CA ILE A 315 25.49 16.92 15.79
C ILE A 315 25.21 15.98 14.61
N LEU A 316 23.99 15.44 14.49
CA LEU A 316 23.57 14.63 13.34
C LEU A 316 23.78 15.39 12.03
N SER A 317 23.32 16.64 11.95
CA SER A 317 23.52 17.49 10.76
C SER A 317 25.01 17.66 10.43
N ARG A 318 25.86 17.93 11.43
CA ARG A 318 27.32 18.05 11.26
C ARG A 318 27.96 16.79 10.66
N PHE A 319 27.49 15.61 11.05
CA PHE A 319 28.01 14.33 10.57
C PHE A 319 27.20 13.71 9.42
N ARG A 320 26.28 14.47 8.82
CA ARG A 320 25.38 14.01 7.75
C ARG A 320 24.53 12.79 8.14
N GLY A 321 24.14 12.71 9.41
CA GLY A 321 23.17 11.73 9.89
C GLY A 321 21.74 12.17 9.61
N ARG A 322 20.87 11.22 9.26
CA ARG A 322 19.43 11.42 9.14
C ARG A 322 18.76 10.90 10.42
N GLU A 323 18.12 11.79 11.18
CA GLU A 323 17.22 11.38 12.27
C GLU A 323 16.03 10.63 11.67
N ILE A 324 15.72 9.45 12.22
CA ILE A 324 14.55 8.67 11.84
C ILE A 324 13.41 8.97 12.83
N LYS A 325 13.68 8.79 14.12
CA LYS A 325 12.74 9.08 15.20
C LYS A 325 13.42 9.17 16.55
N THR A 326 12.74 9.80 17.50
CA THR A 326 13.04 9.71 18.93
C THR A 326 12.40 8.46 19.53
N THR A 327 13.10 7.78 20.45
CA THR A 327 12.61 6.60 21.17
C THR A 327 12.34 6.93 22.64
N GLY A 328 11.60 8.01 22.90
CA GLY A 328 11.41 8.57 24.23
C GLY A 328 12.53 9.55 24.59
N ASP A 329 13.53 9.06 25.31
CA ASP A 329 14.74 9.76 25.75
C ASP A 329 15.97 9.42 24.87
N GLY A 330 15.80 8.55 23.89
CA GLY A 330 16.80 8.15 22.92
C GLY A 330 16.51 8.61 21.48
N VAL A 331 17.45 8.35 20.58
CA VAL A 331 17.33 8.68 19.14
C VAL A 331 17.75 7.50 18.28
N LEU A 332 16.97 7.23 17.24
CA LEU A 332 17.35 6.39 16.11
C LEU A 332 17.73 7.28 14.92
N ALA A 333 18.95 7.10 14.42
CA ALA A 333 19.45 7.79 13.25
C ALA A 333 20.13 6.82 12.27
N THR A 334 20.24 7.23 11.01
CA THR A 334 20.94 6.49 9.95
C THR A 334 22.07 7.31 9.34
N PHE A 335 23.08 6.58 8.87
CA PHE A 335 24.23 7.12 8.14
C PHE A 335 24.51 6.26 6.92
N ASP A 336 24.91 6.92 5.83
CA ASP A 336 25.46 6.33 4.61
C ASP A 336 26.93 5.90 4.75
N GLY A 337 27.52 5.99 5.95
CA GLY A 337 28.89 5.60 6.22
C GLY A 337 29.19 5.33 7.71
N PRO A 338 29.75 4.16 8.06
CA PRO A 338 29.90 3.74 9.45
C PRO A 338 30.85 4.62 10.27
N ALA A 339 31.94 5.11 9.67
CA ALA A 339 32.89 5.98 10.37
C ALA A 339 32.26 7.33 10.77
N ARG A 340 31.31 7.86 9.97
CA ARG A 340 30.54 9.06 10.33
C ARG A 340 29.64 8.79 11.51
N GLY A 341 28.91 7.67 11.49
CA GLY A 341 28.05 7.25 12.60
C GLY A 341 28.82 7.12 13.91
N VAL A 342 29.98 6.46 13.90
CA VAL A 342 30.80 6.27 15.11
C VAL A 342 31.28 7.62 15.66
N ARG A 343 31.82 8.50 14.80
CA ARG A 343 32.27 9.85 15.23
C ARG A 343 31.12 10.70 15.75
N CYS A 344 29.95 10.58 15.14
CA CYS A 344 28.73 11.23 15.60
C CYS A 344 28.33 10.74 17.00
N ALA A 345 28.34 9.43 17.23
CA ALA A 345 28.01 8.85 18.52
C ALA A 345 28.96 9.31 19.63
N CYS A 346 30.27 9.37 19.35
CA CYS A 346 31.25 9.96 20.28
C CYS A 346 30.92 11.43 20.57
N ALA A 347 30.68 12.24 19.54
CA ALA A 347 30.34 13.66 19.74
C ALA A 347 29.06 13.85 20.55
N ILE A 348 28.03 13.02 20.34
CA ILE A 348 26.81 13.04 21.15
C ILE A 348 27.16 12.74 22.61
N ALA A 349 27.92 11.68 22.88
CA ALA A 349 28.26 11.28 24.24
C ALA A 349 29.13 12.32 24.99
N ASP A 350 29.99 13.09 24.29
CA ASP A 350 30.71 14.23 24.88
C ASP A 350 29.78 15.40 25.20
N GLU A 351 28.95 15.79 24.23
CA GLU A 351 28.05 16.95 24.38
C GLU A 351 27.03 16.70 25.49
N THR A 352 26.43 15.51 25.55
CA THR A 352 25.42 15.20 26.57
C THR A 352 26.00 15.24 27.97
N ARG A 353 27.27 14.83 28.14
CA ARG A 353 27.96 14.91 29.43
C ARG A 353 28.05 16.37 29.93
N SER A 354 28.24 17.33 29.03
CA SER A 354 28.22 18.76 29.38
C SER A 354 26.83 19.27 29.82
N LEU A 355 25.77 18.57 29.41
CA LEU A 355 24.38 18.82 29.84
C LEU A 355 24.02 18.09 31.16
N GLY A 356 24.97 17.40 31.81
CA GLY A 356 24.73 16.65 33.04
C GLY A 356 24.02 15.30 32.83
N ILE A 357 23.96 14.81 31.59
CA ILE A 357 23.38 13.51 31.24
C ILE A 357 24.40 12.62 30.53
N GLU A 358 24.38 11.34 30.85
CA GLU A 358 25.19 10.36 30.14
C GLU A 358 24.29 9.53 29.25
N VAL A 359 24.74 9.33 28.03
CA VAL A 359 24.07 8.46 27.07
C VAL A 359 24.89 7.20 26.86
N ARG A 360 24.21 6.14 26.47
CA ARG A 360 24.82 4.96 25.88
C ARG A 360 24.48 4.94 24.40
N ALA A 361 25.39 4.43 23.56
CA ALA A 361 25.18 4.37 22.12
C ALA A 361 25.60 3.04 21.53
N GLY A 362 24.88 2.61 20.49
CA GLY A 362 25.17 1.39 19.75
C GLY A 362 25.03 1.57 18.25
N LEU A 363 25.95 0.98 17.49
CA LEU A 363 25.93 1.03 16.03
C LEU A 363 26.03 -0.34 15.36
N HIS A 364 25.30 -0.47 14.27
CA HIS A 364 25.39 -1.62 13.37
C HIS A 364 25.25 -1.17 11.91
N THR A 365 25.91 -1.87 10.99
CA THR A 365 25.74 -1.67 9.54
C THR A 365 25.15 -2.93 8.95
N GLY A 366 24.05 -2.79 8.22
CA GLY A 366 23.38 -3.89 7.54
C GLY A 366 22.29 -3.39 6.59
N GLU A 367 21.67 -4.31 5.87
CA GLU A 367 20.52 -3.99 5.01
C GLU A 367 19.33 -3.60 5.88
N CYS A 368 18.78 -2.42 5.60
CA CYS A 368 17.58 -1.89 6.24
C CYS A 368 16.47 -1.78 5.20
N GLU A 369 15.26 -2.16 5.58
CA GLU A 369 14.07 -2.01 4.76
C GLU A 369 13.53 -0.59 4.93
N MET A 370 13.34 0.16 3.83
CA MET A 370 12.73 1.48 3.89
C MET A 370 11.20 1.37 3.99
N ILE A 371 10.60 2.00 5.01
CA ILE A 371 9.16 2.02 5.25
C ILE A 371 8.71 3.48 5.35
N GLY A 372 8.50 4.12 4.20
CA GLY A 372 8.25 5.57 4.14
C GLY A 372 9.48 6.35 4.64
N ASP A 373 9.31 7.14 5.70
CA ASP A 373 10.41 7.86 6.36
C ASP A 373 11.07 7.07 7.51
N ASP A 374 10.61 5.84 7.76
CA ASP A 374 11.11 4.94 8.80
C ASP A 374 11.97 3.81 8.20
N ILE A 375 12.64 3.05 9.08
CA ILE A 375 13.47 1.90 8.72
C ILE A 375 13.07 0.66 9.52
N GLY A 376 13.11 -0.49 8.85
CA GLY A 376 12.83 -1.81 9.41
C GLY A 376 13.92 -2.84 9.08
N GLY A 377 13.73 -4.06 9.58
CA GLY A 377 14.61 -5.19 9.30
C GLY A 377 15.58 -5.55 10.43
N ILE A 378 16.27 -6.69 10.25
CA ILE A 378 17.12 -7.28 11.29
C ILE A 378 18.27 -6.36 11.72
N ALA A 379 18.80 -5.54 10.82
CA ALA A 379 19.87 -4.58 11.11
C ALA A 379 19.46 -3.56 12.18
N VAL A 380 18.21 -3.10 12.16
CA VAL A 380 17.64 -2.18 13.15
C VAL A 380 17.61 -2.83 14.53
N HIS A 381 17.18 -4.09 14.59
CA HIS A 381 17.14 -4.85 15.84
C HIS A 381 18.55 -5.11 16.40
N ILE A 382 19.52 -5.46 15.55
CA ILE A 382 20.92 -5.65 15.97
C ILE A 382 21.48 -4.35 16.55
N GLY A 383 21.31 -3.21 15.87
CA GLY A 383 21.77 -1.90 16.35
C GLY A 383 21.22 -1.54 17.74
N ALA A 384 19.92 -1.75 17.94
CA ALA A 384 19.28 -1.52 19.24
C ALA A 384 19.84 -2.43 20.35
N ARG A 385 20.14 -3.69 20.04
CA ARG A 385 20.71 -4.65 21.01
C ARG A 385 22.17 -4.34 21.33
N VAL A 386 22.95 -3.88 20.36
CA VAL A 386 24.31 -3.38 20.60
C VAL A 386 24.29 -2.16 21.52
N ALA A 387 23.35 -1.22 21.33
CA ALA A 387 23.20 -0.06 22.21
C ALA A 387 22.80 -0.44 23.64
N ALA A 388 21.94 -1.44 23.80
CA ALA A 388 21.51 -1.91 25.11
C ALA A 388 22.64 -2.53 25.96
N LEU A 389 23.71 -3.02 25.32
CA LEU A 389 24.91 -3.54 26.01
C LEU A 389 25.85 -2.43 26.49
N ALA A 390 25.70 -1.21 25.97
CA ALA A 390 26.60 -0.10 26.28
C ALA A 390 26.30 0.51 27.66
N GLY A 391 27.36 0.79 28.41
CA GLY A 391 27.32 1.53 29.67
C GLY A 391 27.24 3.05 29.49
N ALA A 392 27.30 3.78 30.60
CA ALA A 392 27.26 5.25 30.60
C ALA A 392 28.46 5.87 29.85
N GLY A 393 28.17 6.74 28.88
CA GLY A 393 29.16 7.39 28.04
C GLY A 393 29.83 6.48 27.00
N GLU A 394 29.42 5.21 26.94
CA GLU A 394 30.01 4.19 26.10
C GLU A 394 29.38 4.15 24.71
N VAL A 395 30.22 3.94 23.70
CA VAL A 395 29.81 3.68 22.32
C VAL A 395 30.23 2.28 21.95
N LEU A 396 29.27 1.39 21.72
CA LEU A 396 29.51 0.04 21.24
C LEU A 396 29.18 -0.08 19.75
N VAL A 397 29.90 -0.97 19.06
CA VAL A 397 29.67 -1.26 17.65
C VAL A 397 29.70 -2.76 17.41
N SER A 398 28.91 -3.22 16.43
CA SER A 398 29.03 -4.59 15.91
C SER A 398 30.35 -4.81 15.17
N GLY A 399 30.78 -6.07 15.02
CA GLY A 399 31.95 -6.43 14.21
C GLY A 399 31.90 -5.90 12.78
N THR A 400 30.73 -5.93 12.13
CA THR A 400 30.54 -5.37 10.79
C THR A 400 30.95 -3.89 10.71
N VAL A 401 30.58 -3.08 11.70
CA VAL A 401 30.97 -1.67 11.75
C VAL A 401 32.48 -1.55 11.91
N LYS A 402 33.08 -2.29 12.85
CA LYS A 402 34.54 -2.27 13.10
C LYS A 402 35.34 -2.67 11.85
N ASP A 403 34.85 -3.63 11.07
CA ASP A 403 35.51 -4.09 9.85
C ASP A 403 35.36 -3.08 8.70
N LEU A 404 34.19 -2.46 8.54
CA LEU A 404 33.94 -1.46 7.50
C LEU A 404 34.63 -0.10 7.73
N VAL A 405 35.16 0.15 8.93
CA VAL A 405 35.90 1.39 9.25
C VAL A 405 37.41 1.19 9.29
N ALA A 406 37.92 0.06 8.79
CA ALA A 406 39.36 -0.15 8.65
C ALA A 406 40.02 1.01 7.90
N GLY A 407 41.08 1.59 8.46
CA GLY A 407 41.77 2.76 7.90
C GLY A 407 41.17 4.12 8.27
N SER A 408 40.06 4.19 9.02
CA SER A 408 39.45 5.46 9.42
C SER A 408 40.10 6.14 10.64
N GLY A 409 41.14 5.52 11.22
CA GLY A 409 41.81 5.97 12.45
C GLY A 409 41.03 5.75 13.75
N LEU A 410 39.88 5.07 13.70
CA LEU A 410 39.12 4.69 14.90
C LEU A 410 39.75 3.44 15.54
N ARG A 411 39.76 3.39 16.87
CA ARG A 411 40.30 2.26 17.65
C ARG A 411 39.19 1.60 18.46
N PHE A 412 39.34 0.31 18.70
CA PHE A 412 38.28 -0.54 19.22
C PHE A 412 38.84 -1.59 20.19
N GLY A 413 38.28 -1.63 21.40
CA GLY A 413 38.50 -2.70 22.37
C GLY A 413 37.49 -3.83 22.17
N ASP A 414 37.96 -5.07 22.10
CA ASP A 414 37.09 -6.24 21.92
C ASP A 414 36.27 -6.55 23.18
N ARG A 415 34.96 -6.76 23.03
CA ARG A 415 34.03 -7.20 24.09
C ARG A 415 33.58 -8.65 23.91
N GLY A 416 34.22 -9.38 23.00
CA GLY A 416 33.96 -10.78 22.72
C GLY A 416 32.63 -11.00 22.01
N ASN A 417 32.25 -12.28 21.97
CA ASN A 417 30.96 -12.71 21.43
C ASN A 417 29.84 -12.44 22.44
N GLN A 418 28.76 -11.84 21.96
CA GLN A 418 27.56 -11.55 22.71
C GLN A 418 26.36 -12.20 22.01
N SER A 419 25.53 -12.92 22.75
CA SER A 419 24.26 -13.42 22.24
C SER A 419 23.20 -12.33 22.41
N LEU A 420 22.72 -11.78 21.29
CA LEU A 420 21.76 -10.67 21.30
C LEU A 420 20.33 -11.20 21.37
N LYS A 421 19.53 -10.74 22.35
CA LYS A 421 18.15 -11.22 22.55
C LYS A 421 17.31 -11.10 21.28
N GLY A 422 16.88 -12.24 20.75
CA GLY A 422 16.01 -12.36 19.57
C GLY A 422 16.73 -12.26 18.22
N VAL A 423 18.07 -12.26 18.21
CA VAL A 423 18.88 -12.30 16.98
C VAL A 423 19.62 -13.64 16.94
N PRO A 424 19.52 -14.42 15.84
CA PRO A 424 20.26 -15.66 15.70
C PRO A 424 21.79 -15.44 15.69
N GLY A 425 22.52 -16.39 16.28
CA GLY A 425 23.99 -16.44 16.27
C GLY A 425 24.67 -15.59 17.33
N ASP A 426 25.99 -15.73 17.41
CA ASP A 426 26.84 -14.94 18.30
C ASP A 426 27.45 -13.77 17.55
N TRP A 427 27.41 -12.60 18.18
CA TRP A 427 27.82 -11.34 17.57
C TRP A 427 29.02 -10.77 18.30
N ARG A 428 30.12 -10.52 17.58
CA ARG A 428 31.25 -9.77 18.15
C ARG A 428 30.87 -8.30 18.32
N VAL A 429 31.10 -7.80 19.53
CA VAL A 429 30.85 -6.40 19.90
C VAL A 429 32.17 -5.76 20.31
N PHE A 430 32.33 -4.48 19.98
CA PHE A 430 33.53 -3.72 20.25
C PHE A 430 33.18 -2.39 20.89
N ALA A 431 33.96 -1.97 21.88
CA ALA A 431 33.88 -0.64 22.46
C ALA A 431 34.79 0.33 21.70
N VAL A 432 34.29 1.50 21.34
CA VAL A 432 35.11 2.55 20.72
C VAL A 432 36.05 3.12 21.78
N GLU A 433 37.35 3.13 21.48
CA GLU A 433 38.34 3.79 22.33
C GLU A 433 38.27 5.31 22.06
N ARG A 434 38.09 6.09 23.12
CA ARG A 434 37.86 7.54 23.06
C ARG A 434 39.00 8.32 23.67
#